data_AF-A0A4U0PWV9-F1
#
_entry.id   AF-A0A4U0PWV9-F1
#
_cell.length_a   1.000
_cell.length_b   1.000
_cell.length_c   1.000
_cell.angle_alpha   90.00
_cell.angle_beta   90.00
_cell.angle_gamma   90.00
#
_symmetry.space_group_name_H-M   'P 1'
#
loop_
_entity.id
_entity.type
_entity.pdbx_description
1 polymer ?
#
loop_
_entity_poly.entity_id
_entity_poly.type
_entity_poly.pdbx_seq_one_letter_code
_entity_poly.pdbx_strand_id
1 'polypeptide(L)'
;MDLYQAIKAHGEWRWKFRMAIGKGDRLDTHSISSDDRCPLGQWLHSEGKRHYANLPAYTECLHQHAVFHREAAKVAQTINAQRYDDAELMLLPGTPYSNSSVAIGTAIIHLRNALRWD
;
A
#
# COMPACT_ATOMS: atom_id res chain seq x y z
N MET A 1 13.69 -5.46 -8.71
CA MET A 1 12.65 -5.42 -7.65
C MET A 1 12.23 -6.84 -7.28
N ASP A 2 12.10 -7.16 -5.98
CA ASP A 2 11.49 -8.41 -5.51
C ASP A 2 9.99 -8.18 -5.17
N LEU A 3 9.11 -8.57 -6.10
CA LEU A 3 7.67 -8.41 -5.95
C LEU A 3 7.06 -9.32 -4.86
N TYR A 4 7.73 -10.42 -4.47
CA TYR A 4 7.28 -11.21 -3.32
C TYR A 4 7.49 -10.46 -2.01
N GLN A 5 8.65 -9.81 -1.85
CA GLN A 5 8.89 -8.96 -0.69
C GLN A 5 7.92 -7.77 -0.64
N ALA A 6 7.58 -7.18 -1.81
CA ALA A 6 6.60 -6.12 -1.88
C ALA A 6 5.21 -6.57 -1.36
N ILE A 7 4.73 -7.76 -1.73
CA ILE A 7 3.46 -8.31 -1.22
C ILE A 7 3.50 -8.44 0.31
N LYS A 8 4.57 -9.02 0.86
CA LYS A 8 4.72 -9.18 2.32
C LYS A 8 4.72 -7.83 3.03
N ALA A 9 5.52 -6.89 2.55
CA ALA A 9 5.65 -5.56 3.14
C ALA A 9 4.30 -4.81 3.19
N HIS A 10 3.46 -4.93 2.17
CA HIS A 10 2.14 -4.32 2.13
C HIS A 10 1.14 -5.06 3.04
N GLY A 11 1.22 -6.39 3.12
CA GLY A 11 0.39 -7.20 4.02
C GLY A 11 0.60 -6.90 5.52
N GLU A 12 1.78 -6.40 5.89
CA GLU A 12 2.11 -6.05 7.28
C GLU A 12 1.46 -4.76 7.79
N TRP A 13 0.94 -3.90 6.90
CA TRP A 13 0.46 -2.57 7.30
C TRP A 13 -0.67 -2.60 8.32
N ARG A 14 -1.60 -3.56 8.19
CA ARG A 14 -2.72 -3.69 9.13
C ARG A 14 -2.21 -3.97 10.54
N TRP A 15 -1.19 -4.81 10.66
CA TRP A 15 -0.56 -5.09 11.94
C TRP A 15 0.19 -3.86 12.47
N LYS A 16 0.94 -3.14 11.62
CA LYS A 16 1.62 -1.89 12.00
C LYS A 16 0.64 -0.83 12.53
N PHE A 17 -0.52 -0.68 11.91
CA PHE A 17 -1.56 0.23 12.39
C PHE A 17 -2.14 -0.19 13.74
N ARG A 18 -2.45 -1.47 13.94
CA ARG A 18 -2.91 -1.97 15.25
C ARG A 18 -1.89 -1.78 16.36
N MET A 19 -0.61 -2.00 16.05
CA MET A 19 0.46 -1.73 17.01
C MET A 19 0.54 -0.25 17.37
N ALA A 20 0.40 0.65 16.39
CA ALA A 20 0.41 2.09 16.63
C ALA A 20 -0.80 2.53 17.46
N ILE A 21 -1.99 1.98 17.18
CA ILE A 21 -3.20 2.19 17.98
C ILE A 21 -2.97 1.76 19.43
N GLY A 22 -2.49 0.53 19.66
CA GLY A 22 -2.30 0.00 21.00
C GLY A 22 -1.22 0.72 21.82
N LYS A 23 -0.20 1.28 21.16
CA LYS A 23 0.87 2.06 21.81
C LYS A 23 0.57 3.56 21.93
N GLY A 24 -0.41 4.07 21.18
CA GLY A 24 -0.60 5.49 20.97
C GLY A 24 0.55 6.16 20.22
N ASP A 25 1.21 5.42 19.33
CA ASP A 25 2.33 5.93 18.53
C ASP A 25 1.83 6.90 17.45
N ARG A 26 2.69 7.85 17.10
CA ARG A 26 2.47 8.72 15.94
C ARG A 26 3.13 8.12 14.71
N LEU A 27 2.44 8.23 13.59
CA LEU A 27 2.89 7.76 12.28
C LEU A 27 3.27 8.92 11.38
N ASP A 28 4.29 8.74 10.55
CA ASP A 28 4.66 9.73 9.53
C ASP A 28 3.67 9.65 8.35
N THR A 29 2.60 10.45 8.45
CA THR A 29 1.53 10.51 7.44
C THR A 29 2.03 11.01 6.09
N HIS A 30 3.04 11.89 6.08
CA HIS A 30 3.63 12.38 4.84
C HIS A 30 4.37 11.24 4.12
N SER A 31 5.07 10.37 4.85
CA SER A 31 5.72 9.18 4.27
C SER A 31 4.73 8.17 3.78
N ILE A 32 3.67 7.98 4.56
CA ILE A 32 2.63 7.02 4.23
C ILE A 32 1.82 7.46 3.00
N SER A 33 1.55 8.76 2.81
CA SER A 33 0.77 9.25 1.66
C SER A 33 1.52 9.22 0.33
N SER A 34 2.85 9.21 0.36
CA SER A 34 3.68 9.24 -0.84
C SER A 34 3.84 7.84 -1.42
N ASP A 35 3.29 7.63 -2.61
CA ASP A 35 3.33 6.35 -3.33
C ASP A 35 4.65 6.12 -4.09
N ASP A 36 5.64 6.97 -3.89
CA ASP A 36 6.98 6.89 -4.48
C ASP A 36 8.09 6.68 -3.42
N ARG A 37 7.74 6.57 -2.14
CA ARG A 37 8.73 6.46 -1.05
C ARG A 37 9.00 5.05 -0.55
N CYS A 38 8.05 4.13 -0.68
CA CYS A 38 8.32 2.73 -0.36
C CYS A 38 9.14 2.06 -1.48
N PRO A 39 9.85 0.94 -1.22
CA PRO A 39 10.66 0.29 -2.25
C PRO A 39 9.89 -0.04 -3.54
N LEU A 40 8.63 -0.50 -3.41
CA LEU A 40 7.77 -0.77 -4.56
C LEU A 40 7.48 0.51 -5.35
N GLY A 41 7.05 1.57 -4.66
CA GLY A 41 6.78 2.88 -5.24
C GLY A 41 7.98 3.46 -5.98
N GLN A 42 9.15 3.45 -5.35
CA GLN A 42 10.40 3.92 -5.97
C GLN A 42 10.67 3.18 -7.29
N TRP A 43 10.48 1.86 -7.31
CA TRP A 43 10.67 1.07 -8.52
C TRP A 43 9.59 1.34 -9.58
N LEU A 44 8.31 1.40 -9.18
CA LEU A 44 7.20 1.70 -10.08
C LEU A 44 7.43 3.05 -10.78
N HIS A 45 7.82 4.08 -10.05
CA HIS A 45 8.06 5.42 -10.61
C HIS A 45 9.40 5.58 -11.35
N SER A 46 10.27 4.56 -11.35
CA SER A 46 11.59 4.60 -12.00
C SER A 46 11.78 3.49 -13.06
N GLU A 47 12.50 2.43 -12.73
CA GLU A 47 12.79 1.30 -13.62
C GLU A 47 11.51 0.64 -14.14
N GLY A 48 10.52 0.43 -13.26
CA GLY A 48 9.22 -0.13 -13.61
C GLY A 48 8.55 0.65 -14.74
N LYS A 49 8.49 1.98 -14.61
CA LYS A 49 7.99 2.88 -15.65
C LYS A 49 8.77 2.78 -16.95
N ARG A 50 10.11 2.73 -16.89
CA ARG A 50 10.96 2.70 -18.10
C ARG A 50 10.76 1.45 -18.94
N HIS A 51 10.58 0.29 -18.31
CA HIS A 51 10.53 -0.98 -19.00
C HIS A 51 9.11 -1.51 -19.24
N TYR A 52 8.17 -1.20 -18.36
CA TYR A 52 6.88 -1.92 -18.30
C TYR A 52 5.66 -1.00 -18.40
N ALA A 53 5.81 0.29 -18.70
CA ALA A 53 4.69 1.24 -18.79
C ALA A 53 3.60 0.85 -19.80
N ASN A 54 3.92 0.02 -20.80
CA ASN A 54 2.95 -0.45 -21.78
C ASN A 54 2.15 -1.68 -21.31
N LEU A 55 2.54 -2.33 -20.21
CA LEU A 55 1.82 -3.47 -19.67
C LEU A 55 0.58 -2.99 -18.91
N PRO A 56 -0.64 -3.50 -19.22
CA PRO A 56 -1.83 -3.20 -18.44
C PRO A 56 -1.66 -3.55 -16.95
N ALA A 57 -0.97 -4.65 -16.64
CA ALA A 57 -0.70 -5.08 -15.27
C ALA A 57 0.20 -4.09 -14.49
N TYR A 58 1.11 -3.40 -15.18
CA TYR A 58 1.92 -2.34 -14.56
C TYR A 58 1.06 -1.12 -14.23
N THR A 59 0.26 -0.66 -15.19
CA THR A 59 -0.62 0.51 -14.99
C THR A 59 -1.61 0.28 -13.85
N GLU A 60 -2.19 -0.92 -13.78
CA GLU A 60 -3.05 -1.31 -12.66
C GLU A 60 -2.31 -1.34 -11.33
N CYS A 61 -1.09 -1.91 -11.29
CA CYS A 61 -0.28 -1.93 -10.07
C CYS A 61 0.08 -0.53 -9.59
N LEU A 62 0.47 0.37 -10.49
CA LEU A 62 0.75 1.78 -10.17
C LEU A 62 -0.49 2.47 -9.60
N HIS A 63 -1.65 2.26 -10.21
CA HIS A 63 -2.91 2.84 -9.75
C HIS A 63 -3.30 2.34 -8.36
N GLN A 64 -3.35 1.02 -8.15
CA GLN A 64 -3.72 0.44 -6.86
C GLN A 64 -2.72 0.79 -5.76
N HIS A 65 -1.44 0.99 -6.11
CA HIS A 65 -0.42 1.42 -5.16
C HIS A 65 -0.71 2.82 -4.61
N ALA A 66 -1.04 3.77 -5.48
CA ALA A 66 -1.42 5.12 -5.08
C ALA A 66 -2.72 5.13 -4.24
N VAL A 67 -3.70 4.31 -4.60
CA VAL A 67 -4.96 4.17 -3.83
C VAL A 67 -4.67 3.61 -2.43
N PHE A 68 -3.87 2.55 -2.32
CA PHE A 68 -3.47 1.97 -1.05
C PHE A 68 -2.81 3.00 -0.13
N HIS A 69 -1.80 3.72 -0.62
CA HIS A 69 -1.08 4.72 0.18
C HIS A 69 -1.99 5.88 0.63
N ARG A 70 -2.95 6.28 -0.20
CA ARG A 70 -3.95 7.28 0.18
C ARG A 70 -4.86 6.80 1.32
N GLU A 71 -5.40 5.59 1.23
CA GLU A 71 -6.28 5.05 2.29
C GLU A 71 -5.49 4.75 3.57
N ALA A 72 -4.25 4.27 3.45
CA ALA A 72 -3.33 4.09 4.56
C ALA A 72 -3.01 5.42 5.27
N ALA A 73 -2.84 6.51 4.52
CA ALA A 73 -2.62 7.84 5.10
C ALA A 73 -3.82 8.33 5.91
N LYS A 74 -5.05 8.04 5.48
CA LYS A 74 -6.25 8.37 6.26
C LYS A 74 -6.28 7.62 7.59
N VAL A 75 -5.93 6.33 7.61
CA VAL A 75 -5.82 5.56 8.85
C VAL A 75 -4.77 6.19 9.76
N ALA A 76 -3.58 6.48 9.23
CA ALA A 76 -2.50 7.11 9.99
C ALA A 76 -2.88 8.48 10.56
N GLN A 77 -3.62 9.30 9.80
CA GLN A 77 -4.14 10.59 10.27
C GLN A 77 -5.14 10.42 11.41
N THR A 78 -6.04 9.43 11.32
CA THR A 78 -7.00 9.11 12.39
C THR A 78 -6.30 8.62 13.66
N ILE A 79 -5.25 7.79 13.54
CA ILE A 79 -4.38 7.38 14.65
C ILE A 79 -3.69 8.61 15.28
N ASN A 80 -3.08 9.48 14.46
CA ASN A 80 -2.39 10.68 14.92
C ASN A 80 -3.31 11.71 15.60
N ALA A 81 -4.61 11.66 15.31
CA ALA A 81 -5.66 12.43 15.97
C ALA A 81 -6.20 11.74 17.24
N GLN A 82 -5.58 10.62 17.67
CA GLN A 82 -5.95 9.82 18.83
C GLN A 82 -7.39 9.28 18.80
N ARG A 83 -7.99 9.17 17.60
CA ARG A 83 -9.32 8.59 17.38
C ARG A 83 -9.19 7.08 17.14
N TYR A 84 -8.78 6.35 18.16
CA TYR A 84 -8.38 4.95 18.02
C TYR A 84 -9.54 4.02 17.65
N ASP A 85 -10.74 4.25 18.20
CA ASP A 85 -11.93 3.46 17.86
C ASP A 85 -12.28 3.61 16.37
N ASP A 86 -12.26 4.85 15.85
CA ASP A 86 -12.45 5.12 14.42
C ASP A 86 -11.37 4.44 13.57
N ALA A 87 -10.11 4.47 14.03
CA ALA A 87 -9.00 3.84 13.32
C ALA A 87 -9.18 2.31 13.24
N GLU A 88 -9.61 1.64 14.32
CA GLU A 88 -9.93 0.21 14.29
C GLU A 88 -11.08 -0.11 13.33
N LEU A 89 -12.13 0.72 13.32
CA LEU A 89 -13.24 0.58 12.37
C LEU A 89 -12.76 0.68 10.92
N MET A 90 -11.83 1.58 10.62
CA MET A 90 -11.24 1.70 9.28
C MET A 90 -10.44 0.46 8.86
N LEU A 91 -9.98 -0.38 9.80
CA LEU A 91 -9.24 -1.62 9.52
C LEU A 91 -10.12 -2.86 9.35
N LEU A 92 -11.45 -2.74 9.48
CA LEU A 92 -12.38 -3.86 9.32
C LEU A 92 -12.51 -4.33 7.86
N PRO A 93 -12.92 -5.59 7.61
CA PRO A 93 -13.21 -6.06 6.26
C PRO A 93 -14.26 -5.18 5.56
N GLY A 94 -14.09 -4.96 4.25
CA GLY A 94 -15.01 -4.18 3.43
C GLY A 94 -14.80 -2.67 3.46
N THR A 95 -13.89 -2.17 4.31
CA THR A 95 -13.55 -0.74 4.35
C THR A 95 -12.67 -0.32 3.17
N PRO A 96 -12.57 0.98 2.85
CA PRO A 96 -11.65 1.48 1.84
C PRO A 96 -10.20 1.01 2.02
N TYR A 97 -9.68 1.03 3.26
CA TYR A 97 -8.34 0.51 3.55
C TYR A 97 -8.24 -0.99 3.31
N SER A 98 -9.18 -1.80 3.83
CA SER A 98 -9.12 -3.25 3.65
C SER A 98 -9.23 -3.64 2.17
N ASN A 99 -10.09 -2.98 1.41
CA ASN A 99 -10.28 -3.26 -0.02
C ASN A 99 -9.03 -2.88 -0.82
N SER A 100 -8.46 -1.70 -0.58
CA SER A 100 -7.22 -1.28 -1.26
C SER A 100 -6.03 -2.15 -0.88
N SER A 101 -5.93 -2.63 0.37
CA SER A 101 -4.89 -3.57 0.81
C SER A 101 -4.96 -4.91 0.08
N VAL A 102 -6.16 -5.41 -0.21
CA VAL A 102 -6.34 -6.62 -1.03
C VAL A 102 -6.02 -6.33 -2.49
N ALA A 103 -6.50 -5.20 -3.03
CA ALA A 103 -6.32 -4.82 -4.42
C ALA A 103 -4.84 -4.68 -4.81
N ILE A 104 -4.03 -4.01 -3.99
CA ILE A 104 -2.58 -3.89 -4.26
C ILE A 104 -1.88 -5.25 -4.22
N GLY A 105 -2.26 -6.14 -3.28
CA GLY A 105 -1.71 -7.49 -3.22
C GLY A 105 -1.98 -8.28 -4.52
N THR A 106 -3.21 -8.24 -5.00
CA THR A 106 -3.61 -8.85 -6.28
C THR A 106 -2.90 -8.19 -7.47
N ALA A 107 -2.80 -6.86 -7.50
CA ALA A 107 -2.14 -6.15 -8.59
C ALA A 107 -0.64 -6.47 -8.69
N ILE A 108 0.06 -6.60 -7.55
CA ILE A 108 1.46 -7.03 -7.53
C ILE A 108 1.60 -8.47 -8.04
N ILE A 109 0.67 -9.37 -7.69
CA ILE A 109 0.67 -10.75 -8.20
C ILE A 109 0.48 -10.76 -9.72
N HIS A 110 -0.46 -9.98 -10.25
CA HIS A 110 -0.70 -9.86 -11.69
C HIS A 110 0.52 -9.30 -12.42
N LEU A 111 1.12 -8.22 -11.91
CA LEU A 111 2.35 -7.67 -12.48
C LEU A 111 3.46 -8.71 -12.47
N ARG A 112 3.72 -9.37 -11.34
CA ARG A 112 4.73 -10.43 -11.25
C ARG A 112 4.51 -11.54 -12.27
N ASN A 113 3.27 -11.95 -12.49
CA ASN A 113 2.96 -12.97 -13.48
C ASN A 113 3.19 -12.45 -14.90
N ALA A 114 2.83 -11.20 -15.22
CA ALA A 114 3.11 -10.60 -16.53
C ALA A 114 4.61 -10.53 -16.82
N LEU A 115 5.43 -10.11 -15.84
CA LEU A 115 6.88 -10.01 -15.96
C LEU A 115 7.61 -11.36 -16.10
N ARG A 116 6.92 -12.49 -15.89
CA ARG A 116 7.48 -13.83 -16.12
C ARG A 116 7.43 -14.24 -17.59
N TRP A 117 6.66 -13.53 -18.41
CA TRP A 117 6.41 -13.86 -19.82
C TRP A 117 6.83 -12.75 -20.79
N ASP A 118 7.44 -11.67 -20.30
CA ASP A 118 8.18 -10.65 -21.06
C ASP A 118 9.63 -11.08 -21.28
#